data_AF-A0A523BIZ6-F1
#
_entry.id   AF-A0A523BIZ6-F1
#
_cell.length_a   1.000
_cell.length_b   1.000
_cell.length_c   1.000
_cell.angle_alpha   90.00
_cell.angle_beta   90.00
_cell.angle_gamma   90.00
#
_symmetry.space_group_name_H-M   'P 1'
#
loop_
_entity.id
_entity.type
_entity.pdbx_description
1 polymer ?
#
loop_
_entity_poly.entity_id
_entity_poly.type
_entity_poly.pdbx_seq_one_letter_code
_entity_poly.pdbx_strand_id
1 'polypeptide(L)'
;MSEILKVILANLFSARNEEEEMIRLGNLIALMNALGIDVKEEAENYSELRRLKSLGKSNLRGAPKWAADASVLQSKILASVLAKIGRERPEILKGEEVKEINFADFVKKEKKD
;
A
#
# COMPACT_ATOMS: atom_id res chain seq x y z
N MET A 1 -8.18 -4.66 -16.73
CA MET A 1 -6.90 -4.15 -16.19
C MET A 1 -7.07 -3.32 -14.93
N SER A 2 -8.01 -2.36 -14.87
CA SER A 2 -8.28 -1.56 -13.65
C SER A 2 -8.66 -2.43 -12.42
N GLU A 3 -9.45 -3.49 -12.62
CA GLU A 3 -9.81 -4.45 -11.56
C GLU A 3 -8.63 -5.21 -10.93
N ILE A 4 -7.60 -5.56 -11.72
CA ILE A 4 -6.42 -6.27 -11.19
C ILE A 4 -5.65 -5.33 -10.24
N LEU A 5 -5.51 -4.06 -10.62
CA LEU A 5 -4.81 -3.06 -9.80
C LEU A 5 -5.57 -2.76 -8.50
N LYS A 6 -6.92 -2.73 -8.52
CA LYS A 6 -7.74 -2.67 -7.30
C LYS A 6 -7.52 -3.88 -6.38
N VAL A 7 -7.52 -5.09 -6.94
CA VAL A 7 -7.29 -6.33 -6.16
C VAL A 7 -5.89 -6.35 -5.54
N ILE A 8 -4.85 -5.95 -6.28
CA ILE A 8 -3.49 -5.88 -5.74
C ILE A 8 -3.38 -4.79 -4.66
N LEU A 9 -4.05 -3.66 -4.85
CA LEU A 9 -4.07 -2.58 -3.86
C LEU A 9 -4.78 -3.01 -2.56
N ALA A 10 -5.94 -3.66 -2.65
CA ALA A 10 -6.63 -4.23 -1.49
C ALA A 10 -5.77 -5.29 -0.79
N ASN A 11 -5.09 -6.12 -1.58
CA ASN A 11 -4.12 -7.09 -1.09
C ASN A 11 -2.97 -6.41 -0.32
N LEU A 12 -2.41 -5.30 -0.82
CA LEU A 12 -1.36 -4.55 -0.15
C LEU A 12 -1.81 -4.05 1.23
N PHE A 13 -2.99 -3.44 1.33
CA PHE A 13 -3.52 -2.95 2.60
C PHE A 13 -3.93 -4.06 3.59
N SER A 14 -4.07 -5.30 3.09
CA SER A 14 -4.36 -6.48 3.90
C SER A 14 -3.10 -7.23 4.38
N ALA A 15 -1.90 -6.65 4.18
CA ALA A 15 -0.65 -7.24 4.66
C ALA A 15 -0.65 -7.39 6.18
N ARG A 16 -0.19 -8.55 6.67
CA ARG A 16 -0.23 -8.88 8.10
C ARG A 16 1.02 -8.44 8.86
N ASN A 17 2.10 -8.13 8.13
CA ASN A 17 3.37 -7.67 8.67
C ASN A 17 4.17 -6.93 7.59
N GLU A 18 5.26 -6.27 8.00
CA GLU A 18 6.08 -5.46 7.09
C GLU A 18 6.75 -6.26 5.95
N GLU A 19 7.07 -7.53 6.17
CA GLU A 19 7.74 -8.36 5.14
C GLU A 19 6.74 -8.75 4.05
N GLU A 20 5.51 -9.06 4.44
CA GLU A 20 4.42 -9.29 3.51
C GLU A 20 4.01 -8.00 2.78
N GLU A 21 3.95 -6.87 3.48
CA GLU A 21 3.66 -5.56 2.87
C GLU A 21 4.68 -5.20 1.81
N MET A 22 5.97 -5.47 2.07
CA MET A 22 7.05 -5.24 1.13
C MET A 22 6.93 -6.13 -0.13
N ILE A 23 6.58 -7.41 0.01
CA ILE A 23 6.36 -8.28 -1.15
C ILE A 23 5.20 -7.75 -2.00
N ARG A 24 4.10 -7.36 -1.34
CA ARG A 24 2.89 -6.83 -2.00
C ARG A 24 3.15 -5.48 -2.67
N LEU A 25 3.98 -4.62 -2.06
CA LEU A 25 4.41 -3.35 -2.64
C LEU A 25 5.25 -3.56 -3.91
N GLY A 26 6.14 -4.55 -3.91
CA GLY A 26 6.91 -4.93 -5.10
C GLY A 26 6.03 -5.41 -6.24
N ASN A 27 5.02 -6.24 -5.94
CA ASN A 27 4.03 -6.69 -6.92
C ASN A 27 3.21 -5.53 -7.49
N LEU A 28 2.84 -4.55 -6.65
CA LEU A 28 2.10 -3.36 -7.07
C LEU A 28 2.92 -2.51 -8.05
N ILE A 29 4.19 -2.23 -7.72
CA ILE A 29 5.10 -1.46 -8.60
C ILE A 29 5.29 -2.19 -9.93
N ALA A 30 5.51 -3.51 -9.91
CA ALA A 30 5.65 -4.30 -11.13
C ALA A 30 4.40 -4.24 -12.01
N LEU A 31 3.20 -4.32 -11.40
CA LEU A 31 1.95 -4.18 -12.12
C LEU A 31 1.78 -2.77 -12.70
N MET A 32 2.07 -1.72 -11.93
CA MET A 32 1.97 -0.34 -12.41
C MET A 32 2.84 -0.11 -13.65
N ASN A 33 4.09 -0.60 -13.62
CA ASN A 33 4.98 -0.56 -14.76
C ASN A 33 4.41 -1.30 -15.97
N ALA A 34 3.83 -2.49 -15.76
CA ALA A 34 3.17 -3.26 -16.82
C ALA A 34 1.92 -2.58 -17.39
N LEU A 35 1.26 -1.72 -16.61
CA LEU A 35 0.11 -0.91 -17.04
C LEU A 35 0.52 0.43 -17.70
N GLY A 36 1.83 0.65 -17.88
CA GLY A 36 2.38 1.86 -18.49
C GLY A 36 2.36 3.09 -17.58
N ILE A 37 2.19 2.91 -16.28
CA ILE A 37 2.33 3.99 -15.29
C ILE A 37 3.82 4.15 -15.00
N ASP A 38 4.34 5.36 -15.13
CA ASP A 38 5.76 5.63 -14.89
C ASP A 38 6.10 5.46 -13.40
N VAL A 39 6.76 4.36 -13.05
CA VAL A 39 7.18 4.01 -11.68
C VAL A 39 8.67 3.74 -11.55
N LYS A 40 9.48 4.35 -12.42
CA LYS A 40 10.93 4.10 -12.45
C LYS A 40 11.61 4.42 -11.11
N GLU A 41 11.31 5.60 -10.56
CA GLU A 41 11.87 6.04 -9.27
C GLU A 41 11.44 5.13 -8.11
N GLU A 42 10.17 4.71 -8.08
CA GLU A 42 9.65 3.79 -7.07
C GLU A 42 10.32 2.41 -7.15
N ALA A 43 10.60 1.92 -8.36
CA ALA A 43 11.31 0.66 -8.55
C ALA A 43 12.79 0.72 -8.09
N GLU A 44 13.45 1.86 -8.33
CA GLU A 44 14.81 2.12 -7.83
C GLU A 44 14.81 2.21 -6.30
N ASN A 45 13.90 3.00 -5.71
CA ASN A 45 13.73 3.13 -4.27
C ASN A 45 13.35 1.79 -3.61
N TYR A 46 12.51 0.97 -4.24
CA TYR A 46 12.16 -0.36 -3.76
C TYR A 46 13.36 -1.31 -3.76
N SER A 47 14.26 -1.18 -4.73
CA SER A 47 15.50 -1.95 -4.78
C SER A 47 16.48 -1.51 -3.68
N GLU A 48 16.56 -0.21 -3.38
CA GLU A 48 17.33 0.28 -2.23
C GLU A 48 16.72 -0.16 -0.90
N LEU A 49 15.39 -0.13 -0.76
CA LEU A 49 14.68 -0.66 0.41
C LEU A 49 15.00 -2.15 0.64
N ARG A 50 15.00 -2.96 -0.43
CA ARG A 50 15.42 -4.37 -0.38
C ARG A 50 16.84 -4.51 0.15
N ARG A 51 17.77 -3.70 -0.38
CA ARG A 51 19.17 -3.71 0.05
C ARG A 51 19.31 -3.32 1.52
N LEU A 52 18.62 -2.26 1.94
CA LEU A 52 18.66 -1.74 3.31
C LEU A 52 18.12 -2.76 4.31
N LYS A 53 16.96 -3.39 4.05
CA LYS A 53 16.41 -4.44 4.94
C LYS A 53 17.29 -5.69 4.95
N SER A 54 17.89 -6.09 3.81
CA SER A 54 18.82 -7.21 3.75
C SER A 54 20.06 -6.97 4.62
N LEU A 55 20.71 -5.80 4.45
CA LEU A 55 21.90 -5.41 5.23
C LEU A 55 21.57 -5.21 6.71
N GLY A 56 20.39 -4.66 7.00
CA GLY A 56 19.88 -4.51 8.35
C GLY A 56 19.71 -5.84 9.08
N LYS A 57 19.03 -6.81 8.43
CA LYS A 57 18.81 -8.16 8.96
C LYS A 57 20.11 -8.95 9.14
N SER A 58 21.12 -8.75 8.29
CA SER A 58 22.38 -9.51 8.34
C SER A 58 23.44 -8.89 9.26
N ASN A 59 23.55 -7.56 9.30
CA ASN A 59 24.72 -6.88 9.89
C ASN A 59 24.39 -5.96 11.07
N LEU A 60 23.11 -5.58 11.26
CA LEU A 60 22.74 -4.49 12.16
C LEU A 60 21.53 -4.84 13.05
N ARG A 61 21.34 -6.11 13.40
CA ARG A 61 20.17 -6.64 14.15
C ARG A 61 19.78 -5.90 15.45
N GLY A 62 20.63 -5.02 15.98
CA GLY A 62 20.33 -4.19 17.17
C GLY A 62 20.41 -2.66 16.95
N ALA A 63 20.68 -2.17 15.74
CA ALA A 63 20.79 -0.73 15.49
C ALA A 63 19.43 -0.16 15.03
N PRO A 64 18.76 0.70 15.80
CA PRO A 64 17.40 1.17 15.49
C PRO A 64 17.32 2.05 14.24
N LYS A 65 18.43 2.71 13.86
CA LYS A 65 18.45 3.71 12.80
C LYS A 65 18.09 3.15 11.42
N TRP A 66 18.64 2.00 11.03
CA TRP A 66 18.36 1.43 9.70
C TRP A 66 16.92 0.96 9.57
N ALA A 67 16.32 0.46 10.66
CA ALA A 67 14.93 0.02 10.65
C ALA A 67 14.00 1.23 10.47
N ALA A 68 14.29 2.35 11.15
CA ALA A 68 13.59 3.61 10.95
C ALA A 68 13.76 4.13 9.51
N ASP A 69 14.99 4.14 8.98
CA ASP A 69 15.27 4.58 7.60
C ASP A 69 14.51 3.72 6.57
N ALA A 70 14.46 2.39 6.79
CA ALA A 70 13.72 1.47 5.94
C ALA A 70 12.20 1.69 6.00
N SER A 71 11.65 1.93 7.19
CA SER A 71 10.23 2.23 7.37
C SER A 71 9.85 3.56 6.69
N VAL A 72 10.67 4.59 6.84
CA VAL A 72 10.49 5.89 6.17
C VAL A 72 10.54 5.72 4.65
N LEU A 73 11.51 4.98 4.12
CA LEU A 73 11.62 4.73 2.69
C LEU A 73 10.42 3.95 2.15
N GLN A 74 9.97 2.90 2.85
CA GLN A 74 8.79 2.13 2.48
C GLN A 74 7.53 3.02 2.42
N SER A 75 7.35 3.90 3.41
CA SER A 75 6.22 4.84 3.46
C SER A 75 6.25 5.85 2.31
N LYS A 76 7.43 6.35 1.95
CA LYS A 76 7.61 7.26 0.80
C LYS A 76 7.26 6.58 -0.52
N ILE A 77 7.71 5.34 -0.72
CA ILE A 77 7.39 4.56 -1.92
C ILE A 77 5.86 4.36 -2.01
N LEU A 78 5.23 3.93 -0.91
CA LEU A 78 3.78 3.73 -0.85
C LEU A 78 3.01 5.00 -1.21
N ALA A 79 3.36 6.14 -0.59
CA ALA A 79 2.70 7.42 -0.86
C ALA A 79 2.85 7.84 -2.33
N SER A 80 4.05 7.70 -2.91
CA SER A 80 4.30 8.03 -4.32
C SER A 80 3.50 7.15 -5.27
N VAL A 81 3.51 5.83 -5.03
CA VAL A 81 2.71 4.84 -5.78
C VAL A 81 1.23 5.23 -5.76
N LEU A 82 0.66 5.49 -4.59
CA LEU A 82 -0.75 5.87 -4.45
C LEU A 82 -1.06 7.18 -5.17
N ALA A 83 -0.19 8.19 -5.08
CA ALA A 83 -0.36 9.45 -5.77
C ALA A 83 -0.37 9.28 -7.30
N LYS A 84 0.52 8.44 -7.84
CA LYS A 84 0.57 8.12 -9.27
C LYS A 84 -0.68 7.34 -9.73
N ILE A 85 -1.15 6.37 -8.94
CA ILE A 85 -2.42 5.70 -9.20
C ILE A 85 -3.57 6.72 -9.20
N GLY A 86 -3.64 7.61 -8.19
CA GLY A 86 -4.70 8.61 -8.09
C GLY A 86 -4.71 9.60 -9.25
N ARG A 87 -3.54 9.94 -9.81
CA ARG A 87 -3.41 10.82 -10.97
C ARG A 87 -3.79 10.12 -12.28
N GLU A 88 -3.30 8.90 -12.49
CA GLU A 88 -3.39 8.23 -13.80
C GLU A 88 -4.59 7.28 -13.91
N ARG A 89 -5.07 6.76 -12.79
CA ARG A 89 -6.19 5.81 -12.67
C ARG A 89 -7.06 6.15 -11.45
N PRO A 90 -7.62 7.37 -11.36
CA PRO A 90 -8.36 7.83 -10.18
C PRO A 90 -9.54 6.92 -9.81
N GLU A 91 -10.13 6.23 -10.78
CA GLU A 91 -11.24 5.28 -10.58
C GLU A 91 -10.89 4.06 -9.72
N ILE A 92 -9.60 3.81 -9.51
CA ILE A 92 -9.10 2.72 -8.66
C ILE A 92 -9.17 3.10 -7.18
N LEU A 93 -8.98 4.39 -6.87
CA LEU A 93 -9.01 4.90 -5.49
C LEU A 93 -10.40 5.38 -5.08
N LYS A 94 -11.33 5.53 -6.03
CA LYS A 94 -12.74 5.81 -5.72
C LYS A 94 -13.35 4.54 -5.13
N GLY A 95 -13.58 4.55 -3.82
CA GLY A 95 -14.48 3.60 -3.18
C GLY A 95 -15.91 3.80 -3.71
N GLU A 96 -16.68 2.73 -3.79
CA GLU A 96 -18.14 2.88 -3.86
C GLU A 96 -18.58 3.72 -2.66
N GLU A 97 -19.54 4.64 -2.86
CA GLU A 97 -20.14 5.38 -1.75
C GLU A 97 -20.52 4.40 -0.65
N VAL A 98 -19.80 4.44 0.47
CA VAL A 98 -20.26 3.82 1.69
C VAL A 98 -21.53 4.58 2.03
N LYS A 99 -22.69 4.02 1.68
CA LYS A 99 -23.98 4.54 2.15
C LYS A 99 -23.85 4.63 3.65
N GLU A 100 -23.84 5.86 4.17
CA GLU A 100 -23.84 6.11 5.60
C GLU A 100 -24.96 5.25 6.20
N ILE A 101 -24.58 4.29 7.04
CA ILE A 101 -25.55 3.62 7.87
C ILE A 101 -26.06 4.71 8.80
N ASN A 102 -27.26 5.22 8.54
CA ASN A 102 -27.90 6.19 9.40
C ASN A 102 -28.14 5.51 10.75
N PHE A 103 -27.29 5.82 11.74
CA PHE A 103 -27.39 5.28 13.10
C PHE A 103 -28.78 5.48 13.71
N ALA A 104 -29.52 6.51 13.27
CA ALA A 104 -30.89 6.77 13.73
C ALA A 104 -31.89 5.68 13.31
N ASP A 105 -31.66 5.01 12.17
CA ASP A 105 -32.50 3.89 11.71
C ASP A 105 -32.16 2.58 12.43
N PHE A 106 -30.93 2.43 12.94
CA PHE A 106 -30.52 1.26 13.73
C PHE A 106 -31.13 1.31 15.14
N VAL A 107 -31.10 2.46 15.82
CA VAL A 107 -31.62 2.62 17.20
C VAL A 107 -33.15 2.50 17.29
N LYS A 108 -33.88 2.78 16.20
CA LYS A 108 -35.35 2.63 16.19
C LYS A 108 -35.82 1.18 16.12
N LYS A 109 -34.98 0.23 15.73
CA LYS A 109 -35.34 -1.19 15.67
C LYS A 109 -35.31 -1.88 17.03
N GLU A 110 -34.44 -1.45 17.96
CA GLU A 110 -34.33 -2.08 19.30
C GLU A 110 -35.38 -1.61 20.32
N LYS A 111 -36.22 -0.61 20.01
CA LYS A 111 -37.30 -0.17 20.90
C LYS A 111 -38.68 -0.77 20.57
N LYS A 112 -38.73 -1.75 19.67
CA LYS A 112 -39.97 -2.40 19.24
C LYS A 112 -40.01 -3.92 19.47
N ASP A 113 -39.01 -4.46 20.17
CA ASP A 113 -39.05 -5.80 20.78
C ASP A 113 -39.16 -5.68 22.31
#